data_AF-A0A2P6W744-F1
#
_entry.id   AF-A0A2P6W744-F1
#
_cell.length_a   1.000
_cell.length_b   1.000
_cell.length_c   1.000
_cell.angle_alpha   90.00
_cell.angle_beta   90.00
_cell.angle_gamma   90.00
#
_symmetry.space_group_name_H-M   'P 1'
#
loop_
_entity.id
_entity.type
_entity.pdbx_description
1 polymer ?
#
loop_
_entity_poly.entity_id
_entity_poly.type
_entity_poly.pdbx_seq_one_letter_code
_entity_poly.pdbx_strand_id
1 'polypeptide(L)'
;MNLFPFDEKRDKQEKMMEKVRSAIDREGTVVSHAPTGLGKTAASLTPGLEKALQGDEKVLFLTPRNSQHQIALETAKKINKRQDANVKTVDLIGKDHLCEADSISRTGEGPDCPRHSNTFTDSHELTDKAKKKIKELQNEALTAEEVKKRCKDVCAYQISLYMTRKADLIVADYFHIFHPA
;
A
#
# COMPACT_ATOMS: atom_id res chain seq x y z
N MET A 1 13.04 0.87 -17.20
CA MET A 1 13.55 0.89 -15.82
C MET A 1 13.65 -0.56 -15.33
N ASN A 2 14.69 -0.95 -14.58
CA ASN A 2 14.79 -2.31 -14.02
C ASN A 2 14.66 -2.23 -12.50
N LEU A 3 13.48 -2.57 -11.97
CA LEU A 3 13.17 -2.41 -10.55
C LEU A 3 13.41 -3.67 -9.72
N PHE A 4 14.26 -4.58 -10.19
CA PHE A 4 14.45 -5.83 -9.46
C PHE A 4 15.20 -5.60 -8.13
N PRO A 5 14.71 -6.15 -6.99
CA PRO A 5 15.22 -5.84 -5.65
C PRO A 5 16.48 -6.61 -5.21
N PHE A 6 16.99 -7.54 -6.03
CA PHE A 6 18.16 -8.38 -5.70
C PHE A 6 19.23 -8.29 -6.79
N ASP A 7 20.42 -8.84 -6.51
CA ASP A 7 21.55 -8.81 -7.45
C ASP A 7 21.27 -9.54 -8.75
N GLU A 8 20.71 -10.74 -8.64
CA GLU A 8 20.47 -11.62 -9.77
C GLU A 8 19.05 -12.17 -9.75
N LYS A 9 18.49 -12.28 -10.94
CA LYS A 9 17.19 -12.91 -11.17
C LYS A 9 17.42 -14.38 -11.48
N ARG A 10 16.70 -15.26 -10.79
CA ARG A 10 16.70 -16.70 -11.13
C ARG A 10 15.86 -16.91 -12.38
N ASP A 11 16.18 -17.92 -13.20
CA ASP A 11 15.47 -18.22 -14.45
C ASP A 11 13.95 -18.28 -14.31
N LYS A 12 13.46 -18.88 -13.23
CA LYS A 12 12.02 -19.00 -12.99
C LYS A 12 11.37 -17.66 -12.62
N GLN A 13 12.11 -16.74 -12.00
CA GLN A 13 11.64 -15.38 -11.70
C GLN A 13 11.58 -14.56 -12.99
N GLU A 14 12.61 -14.60 -13.83
CA GLU A 14 12.60 -13.87 -15.11
C GLU A 14 11.46 -14.37 -16.00
N LYS A 15 11.28 -15.70 -16.15
CA LYS A 15 10.14 -16.27 -16.89
C LYS A 15 8.78 -15.81 -16.36
N MET A 16 8.65 -15.68 -15.04
CA MET A 16 7.41 -15.16 -14.44
C MET A 16 7.24 -13.67 -14.73
N MET A 17 8.31 -12.89 -14.60
CA MET A 17 8.31 -11.44 -14.88
C MET A 17 7.95 -11.14 -16.33
N GLU A 18 8.53 -11.87 -17.29
CA GLU A 18 8.20 -11.75 -18.73
C GLU A 18 6.72 -11.99 -19.00
N LYS A 19 6.14 -13.03 -18.39
CA LYS A 19 4.69 -13.32 -18.51
C LYS A 19 3.84 -12.21 -17.91
N VAL A 20 4.22 -11.67 -16.75
CA VAL A 20 3.51 -10.58 -16.10
C VAL A 20 3.61 -9.30 -16.94
N ARG A 21 4.79 -8.93 -17.46
CA ARG A 21 4.95 -7.78 -18.37
C ARG A 21 4.06 -7.90 -19.60
N SER A 22 4.14 -9.05 -20.28
CA SER A 22 3.33 -9.31 -21.48
C SER A 22 1.83 -9.24 -21.21
N ALA A 23 1.38 -9.70 -20.03
CA ALA A 23 -0.02 -9.58 -19.65
C ALA A 23 -0.43 -8.14 -19.34
N ILE A 24 0.41 -7.37 -18.63
CA ILE A 24 0.15 -5.94 -18.37
C ILE A 24 0.01 -5.18 -19.70
N ASP A 25 0.94 -5.38 -20.64
CA ASP A 25 0.93 -4.70 -21.94
C ASP A 25 -0.27 -5.07 -22.82
N ARG A 26 -0.88 -6.24 -22.56
CA ARG A 26 -2.06 -6.75 -23.28
C ARG A 26 -3.36 -6.60 -22.48
N GLU A 27 -3.32 -5.92 -21.34
CA GLU A 27 -4.46 -5.78 -20.41
C GLU A 27 -5.09 -7.14 -20.03
N GLY A 28 -4.24 -8.16 -19.86
CA GLY A 28 -4.64 -9.55 -19.61
C GLY A 28 -4.33 -10.06 -18.21
N THR A 29 -4.64 -11.35 -17.99
CA THR A 29 -4.49 -12.02 -16.69
C THR A 29 -3.45 -13.12 -16.75
N VAL A 30 -2.59 -13.21 -15.72
CA VAL A 30 -1.67 -14.34 -15.52
C VAL A 30 -2.11 -15.18 -14.34
N VAL A 31 -2.34 -16.47 -14.58
CA VAL A 31 -2.49 -17.47 -13.52
C VAL A 31 -1.19 -18.26 -13.44
N SER A 32 -0.53 -18.23 -12.28
CA SER A 32 0.77 -18.86 -12.08
C SER A 32 0.76 -19.80 -10.88
N HIS A 33 1.06 -21.08 -11.14
CA HIS A 33 1.37 -22.04 -10.09
C HIS A 33 2.89 -22.06 -9.85
N ALA A 34 3.32 -21.49 -8.72
CA ALA A 34 4.74 -21.44 -8.36
C ALA A 34 4.95 -21.78 -6.87
N PRO A 35 5.97 -22.59 -6.54
CA PRO A 35 6.25 -23.02 -5.17
C PRO A 35 6.62 -21.84 -4.25
N THR A 36 6.52 -22.05 -2.94
CA THR A 36 7.07 -21.13 -1.94
C THR A 36 8.59 -20.98 -2.12
N GLY A 37 9.15 -19.85 -1.69
CA GLY A 37 10.59 -19.58 -1.85
C GLY A 37 11.08 -19.21 -3.26
N LEU A 38 10.22 -19.31 -4.29
CA LEU A 38 10.56 -18.90 -5.67
C LEU A 38 10.79 -17.38 -5.81
N GLY A 39 10.32 -16.58 -4.85
CA GLY A 39 10.37 -15.11 -4.92
C GLY A 39 9.27 -14.52 -5.80
N LYS A 40 8.07 -15.12 -5.76
CA LYS A 40 6.89 -14.69 -6.51
C LYS A 40 6.56 -13.20 -6.32
N THR A 41 6.65 -12.71 -5.08
CA THR A 41 6.36 -11.31 -4.73
C THR A 41 7.24 -10.34 -5.54
N ALA A 42 8.56 -10.56 -5.58
CA ALA A 42 9.45 -9.72 -6.36
C ALA A 42 9.19 -9.88 -7.87
N ALA A 43 8.94 -11.11 -8.33
CA ALA A 43 8.68 -11.40 -9.74
C ALA A 43 7.36 -10.81 -10.25
N SER A 44 6.35 -10.62 -9.40
CA SER A 44 5.07 -9.98 -9.77
C SER A 44 5.10 -8.47 -9.57
N LEU A 45 5.66 -7.98 -8.46
CA LEU A 45 5.68 -6.54 -8.14
C LEU A 45 6.60 -5.77 -9.08
N THR A 46 7.74 -6.34 -9.48
CA THR A 46 8.73 -5.62 -10.29
C THR A 46 8.13 -5.15 -11.62
N PRO A 47 7.52 -6.01 -12.47
CA PRO A 47 6.83 -5.57 -13.68
C PRO A 47 5.72 -4.55 -13.45
N GLY A 48 4.91 -4.77 -12.39
CA GLY A 48 3.79 -3.87 -12.07
C GLY A 48 4.27 -2.47 -11.73
N LEU A 49 5.32 -2.36 -10.91
CA LEU A 49 5.92 -1.07 -10.54
C LEU A 49 6.67 -0.44 -11.71
N GLU A 50 7.33 -1.23 -12.56
CA GLU A 50 7.98 -0.74 -13.78
C GLU A 50 6.98 -0.03 -14.68
N LYS A 51 5.74 -0.55 -14.79
CA LYS A 51 4.65 0.08 -15.53
C LYS A 51 4.09 1.30 -14.79
N ALA A 52 3.71 1.14 -13.52
CA ALA A 52 3.07 2.19 -12.72
C ALA A 52 3.91 3.46 -12.63
N LEU A 53 5.23 3.36 -12.45
CA LEU A 53 6.11 4.53 -12.37
C LEU A 53 6.36 5.24 -13.71
N GLN A 54 5.97 4.63 -14.84
CA GLN A 54 6.05 5.26 -16.17
C GLN A 54 4.75 5.96 -16.58
N GLY A 55 3.66 5.73 -15.83
CA GLY A 55 2.34 6.27 -16.13
C GLY A 55 1.64 6.78 -14.87
N ASP A 56 0.31 6.75 -14.90
CA ASP A 56 -0.55 7.18 -13.79
C ASP A 56 -1.26 5.99 -13.09
N GLU A 57 -0.86 4.76 -13.44
CA GLU A 57 -1.40 3.54 -12.84
C GLU A 57 -0.85 3.30 -11.42
N LYS A 58 -1.59 2.49 -10.65
CA LYS A 58 -1.21 2.07 -9.29
C LYS A 58 -1.14 0.55 -9.24
N VAL A 59 -0.18 0.02 -8.48
CA VAL A 59 -0.12 -1.41 -8.17
C VAL A 59 -0.92 -1.68 -6.92
N LEU A 60 -1.91 -2.55 -7.04
CA LEU A 60 -2.66 -3.07 -5.90
C LEU A 60 -2.19 -4.50 -5.60
N PHE A 61 -1.57 -4.70 -4.44
CA PHE A 61 -1.10 -6.01 -3.99
C PHE A 61 -2.04 -6.55 -2.91
N LEU A 62 -2.82 -7.57 -3.28
CA LEU A 62 -3.84 -8.14 -2.41
C LEU A 62 -3.37 -9.43 -1.76
N THR A 63 -3.65 -9.57 -0.47
CA THR A 63 -3.38 -10.80 0.28
C THR A 63 -4.55 -11.18 1.19
N PRO A 64 -4.75 -12.45 1.55
CA PRO A 64 -5.79 -12.83 2.49
C PRO A 64 -5.49 -12.44 3.95
N ARG A 65 -4.24 -12.08 4.30
CA ARG A 65 -3.83 -11.85 5.69
C ARG A 65 -2.88 -10.66 5.81
N ASN A 66 -3.17 -9.75 6.74
CA ASN A 66 -2.32 -8.59 7.04
C ASN A 66 -0.87 -8.96 7.36
N SER A 67 -0.61 -10.12 7.97
CA SER A 67 0.76 -10.61 8.23
C SER A 67 1.60 -10.83 6.97
N GLN A 68 0.97 -10.95 5.81
CA GLN A 68 1.63 -11.09 4.52
C GLN A 68 1.94 -9.73 3.88
N HIS A 69 1.41 -8.62 4.38
CA HIS A 69 1.64 -7.28 3.80
C HIS A 69 3.12 -6.89 3.86
N GLN A 70 3.78 -7.26 4.96
CA GLN A 70 5.19 -6.94 5.19
C GLN A 70 6.10 -7.43 4.06
N ILE A 71 5.78 -8.55 3.40
CA ILE A 71 6.62 -9.05 2.29
C ILE A 71 6.62 -8.09 1.08
N ALA A 72 5.49 -7.43 0.81
CA ALA A 72 5.36 -6.47 -0.27
C ALA A 72 6.06 -5.15 0.09
N LEU A 73 5.86 -4.66 1.32
CA LEU A 73 6.52 -3.45 1.82
C LEU A 73 8.05 -3.60 1.84
N GLU A 74 8.57 -4.72 2.36
CA GLU A 74 10.01 -5.00 2.37
C GLU A 74 10.58 -5.18 0.96
N THR A 75 9.77 -5.70 0.03
CA THR A 75 10.16 -5.75 -1.39
C THR A 75 10.32 -4.33 -1.94
N ALA A 76 9.34 -3.45 -1.74
CA ALA A 76 9.41 -2.05 -2.18
C ALA A 76 10.57 -1.27 -1.53
N LYS A 77 10.83 -1.49 -0.23
CA LYS A 77 12.02 -0.92 0.46
C LYS A 77 13.33 -1.33 -0.22
N LYS A 78 13.47 -2.60 -0.60
CA LYS A 78 14.66 -3.10 -1.31
C LYS A 78 14.79 -2.48 -2.70
N ILE A 79 13.68 -2.31 -3.41
CA ILE A 79 13.65 -1.61 -4.71
C ILE A 79 14.14 -0.17 -4.53
N ASN A 80 13.57 0.57 -3.58
CA ASN A 80 13.96 1.96 -3.31
C ASN A 80 15.44 2.08 -2.94
N LYS A 81 15.93 1.20 -2.04
CA LYS A 81 17.33 1.21 -1.62
C LYS A 81 18.30 0.93 -2.76
N ARG A 82 17.94 0.04 -3.68
CA ARG A 82 18.83 -0.41 -4.76
C ARG A 82 18.79 0.50 -5.99
N GLN A 83 17.61 1.00 -6.35
CA GLN A 83 17.35 1.63 -7.64
C GLN A 83 17.03 3.13 -7.52
N ASP A 84 17.00 3.68 -6.29
CA ASP A 84 16.59 5.07 -6.02
C ASP A 84 15.21 5.42 -6.63
N ALA A 85 14.31 4.43 -6.66
CA ALA A 85 13.05 4.50 -7.41
C ALA A 85 11.95 5.32 -6.71
N ASN A 86 12.12 5.66 -5.43
CA ASN A 86 11.16 6.40 -4.60
C ASN A 86 9.70 5.90 -4.68
N VAL A 87 9.51 4.58 -4.72
CA VAL A 87 8.19 3.93 -4.69
C VAL A 87 7.48 4.29 -3.38
N LYS A 88 6.34 4.97 -3.50
CA LYS A 88 5.47 5.32 -2.39
C LYS A 88 4.50 4.18 -2.11
N THR A 89 4.49 3.71 -0.88
CA THR A 89 3.69 2.56 -0.49
C THR A 89 2.67 2.93 0.57
N VAL A 90 1.50 2.31 0.53
CA VAL A 90 0.52 2.35 1.62
C VAL A 90 0.12 0.93 2.00
N ASP A 91 0.21 0.63 3.29
CA ASP A 91 -0.40 -0.54 3.90
C ASP A 91 -1.79 -0.17 4.42
N LEU A 92 -2.83 -0.72 3.77
CA LEU A 92 -4.23 -0.42 4.07
C LEU A 92 -4.90 -1.63 4.72
N ILE A 93 -5.35 -1.42 5.95
CA ILE A 93 -6.14 -2.38 6.72
C ILE A 93 -7.43 -1.72 7.21
N GLY A 94 -8.38 -2.54 7.65
CA GLY A 94 -9.70 -2.08 8.06
C GLY A 94 -9.65 -1.07 9.21
N LYS A 95 -10.62 -0.16 9.24
CA LYS A 95 -10.79 0.87 10.28
C LYS A 95 -10.76 0.28 11.69
N ASP A 96 -11.31 -0.92 11.88
CA ASP A 96 -11.32 -1.63 13.17
C ASP A 96 -9.94 -1.96 13.72
N HIS A 97 -8.94 -2.15 12.86
CA HIS A 97 -7.58 -2.41 13.28
C HIS A 97 -6.80 -1.12 13.57
N LEU A 98 -7.12 -0.04 12.86
CA LEU A 98 -6.45 1.26 13.01
C LEU A 98 -7.05 2.15 14.10
N CYS A 99 -8.35 2.04 14.38
CA CYS A 99 -9.05 2.92 15.30
C CYS A 99 -8.90 2.46 16.75
N GLU A 100 -8.30 3.30 17.59
CA GLU A 100 -8.21 3.07 19.05
C GLU A 100 -9.38 3.69 19.83
N ALA A 101 -10.39 4.25 19.14
CA ALA A 101 -11.59 4.70 19.82
C ALA A 101 -12.44 3.51 20.28
N ASP A 102 -13.30 3.75 21.28
CA ASP A 102 -14.29 2.78 21.72
C ASP A 102 -15.24 2.39 20.58
N SER A 103 -15.95 1.27 20.75
CA SER A 103 -16.82 0.72 19.70
C SER A 103 -17.94 1.69 19.29
N ILE A 104 -18.41 2.52 20.21
CA ILE A 104 -19.46 3.52 19.97
C ILE A 104 -18.94 4.65 19.08
N SER A 105 -17.76 5.21 19.38
CA SER A 105 -17.18 6.31 18.60
C SER A 105 -16.55 5.83 17.29
N ARG A 106 -16.28 4.53 17.15
CA ARG A 106 -15.65 3.94 15.97
C ARG A 106 -16.56 3.91 14.73
N THR A 107 -17.86 3.82 14.92
CA THR A 107 -18.85 3.83 13.81
C THR A 107 -18.96 5.21 13.18
N GLY A 108 -18.69 6.27 13.93
CA GLY A 108 -18.69 7.65 13.45
C GLY A 108 -17.45 8.03 12.64
N GLU A 109 -17.66 8.81 11.59
CA GLU A 109 -16.63 9.67 10.97
C GLU A 109 -16.90 11.15 11.20
N GLY A 110 -17.95 11.46 11.98
CA GLY A 110 -18.38 12.82 12.28
C GLY A 110 -17.74 13.42 13.54
N PRO A 111 -18.28 14.54 14.03
CA PRO A 111 -17.74 15.32 15.16
C PRO A 111 -17.52 14.52 16.45
N ASP A 112 -18.28 13.45 16.66
CA ASP A 112 -18.19 12.58 17.84
C ASP A 112 -16.89 11.77 17.89
N CYS A 113 -16.16 11.64 16.78
CA CYS A 113 -14.86 10.98 16.77
C CYS A 113 -13.82 11.87 17.48
N PRO A 114 -13.09 11.37 18.51
CA PRO A 114 -12.10 12.16 19.26
C PRO A 114 -10.96 12.75 18.43
N ARG A 115 -10.77 12.22 17.21
CA ARG A 115 -9.73 12.67 16.27
C ARG A 115 -10.31 13.50 15.12
N HIS A 116 -11.62 13.72 15.07
CA HIS A 116 -12.30 14.42 13.96
C HIS A 116 -11.74 15.81 13.78
N SER A 117 -11.80 16.67 14.79
CA SER A 117 -11.35 18.08 14.70
C SER A 117 -9.87 18.25 14.35
N ASN A 118 -9.03 17.28 14.70
CA ASN A 118 -7.63 17.26 14.29
C ASN A 118 -7.41 16.72 12.88
N THR A 119 -8.36 15.96 12.33
CA THR A 119 -8.25 15.33 11.00
C THR A 119 -8.96 16.16 9.93
N PHE A 120 -10.16 16.63 10.24
CA PHE A 120 -11.07 17.35 9.36
C PHE A 120 -11.53 18.67 9.96
N THR A 121 -11.82 19.63 9.08
CA THR A 121 -12.58 20.85 9.38
C THR A 121 -14.08 20.56 9.43
N ASP A 122 -14.89 21.52 9.85
CA ASP A 122 -16.36 21.43 9.82
C ASP A 122 -16.90 21.27 8.38
N SER A 123 -16.16 21.75 7.38
CA SER A 123 -16.44 21.54 5.95
C SER A 123 -15.92 20.19 5.41
N HIS A 124 -15.44 19.30 6.29
CA HIS A 124 -14.89 17.99 5.96
C HIS A 124 -13.63 18.01 5.06
N GLU A 125 -12.88 19.11 5.10
CA GLU A 125 -11.57 19.19 4.47
C GLU A 125 -10.46 18.77 5.44
N LEU A 126 -9.35 18.22 4.94
CA LEU A 126 -8.21 17.91 5.80
C LEU A 126 -7.65 19.17 6.48
N THR A 127 -7.45 19.09 7.79
CA THR A 127 -6.74 20.14 8.54
C THR A 127 -5.28 20.23 8.11
N ASP A 128 -4.62 21.35 8.42
CA ASP A 128 -3.18 21.49 8.18
C ASP A 128 -2.34 20.45 8.95
N LYS A 129 -2.82 20.06 10.13
CA LYS A 129 -2.22 19.01 10.94
C LYS A 129 -2.24 17.67 10.22
N ALA A 130 -3.39 17.29 9.66
CA ALA A 130 -3.54 16.06 8.89
C ALA A 130 -2.72 16.10 7.60
N LYS A 131 -2.74 17.22 6.86
CA LYS A 131 -1.93 17.43 5.65
C LYS A 131 -0.43 17.31 5.95
N LYS A 132 0.04 17.88 7.07
CA LYS A 132 1.43 17.76 7.52
C LYS A 132 1.78 16.30 7.82
N LYS A 133 0.91 15.57 8.52
CA LYS A 133 1.13 14.16 8.83
C LYS A 133 1.20 13.28 7.57
N ILE A 134 0.35 13.52 6.58
CA ILE A 134 0.45 12.84 5.27
C ILE A 134 1.81 13.12 4.62
N LYS A 135 2.26 14.38 4.59
CA LYS A 135 3.55 14.75 3.98
C LYS A 135 4.74 14.09 4.67
N GLU A 136 4.68 13.94 5.99
CA GLU A 136 5.69 13.26 6.82
C GLU A 136 5.78 11.78 6.49
N LEU A 137 4.65 11.08 6.36
CA LEU A 137 4.61 9.61 6.28
C LEU A 137 4.64 9.05 4.85
N GLN A 138 4.13 9.78 3.85
CA GLN A 138 3.87 9.24 2.49
C GLN A 138 5.10 8.74 1.72
N ASN A 139 6.32 9.10 2.14
CA ASN A 139 7.57 8.69 1.50
C ASN A 139 8.26 7.54 2.26
N GLU A 140 7.70 7.07 3.37
CA GLU A 140 8.21 5.92 4.12
C GLU A 140 7.36 4.69 3.83
N ALA A 141 8.00 3.53 3.67
CA ALA A 141 7.30 2.26 3.56
C ALA A 141 6.90 1.74 4.94
N LEU A 142 5.78 2.25 5.45
CA LEU A 142 5.25 1.94 6.77
C LEU A 142 4.17 0.87 6.71
N THR A 143 4.18 0.00 7.71
CA THR A 143 3.03 -0.83 8.06
C THR A 143 1.90 0.03 8.61
N ALA A 144 0.68 -0.48 8.51
CA ALA A 144 -0.50 0.16 9.07
C ALA A 144 -0.37 0.39 10.60
N GLU A 145 0.26 -0.55 11.31
CA GLU A 145 0.54 -0.41 12.75
C GLU A 145 1.56 0.70 13.06
N GLU A 146 2.56 0.90 12.21
CA GLU A 146 3.49 2.02 12.35
C GLU A 146 2.79 3.36 12.11
N VAL A 147 1.93 3.44 11.09
CA VAL A 147 1.09 4.63 10.84
C VAL A 147 0.21 4.93 12.05
N LYS A 148 -0.46 3.92 12.60
CA LYS A 148 -1.28 4.02 13.82
C LYS A 148 -0.49 4.56 15.01
N LYS A 149 0.73 4.06 15.24
CA LYS A 149 1.59 4.53 16.33
C LYS A 149 2.01 5.99 16.15
N ARG A 150 2.22 6.45 14.91
CA ARG A 150 2.64 7.81 14.57
C ARG A 150 1.48 8.81 14.42
N CYS A 151 0.24 8.33 14.37
CA CYS A 151 -0.99 9.10 14.22
C CYS A 151 -1.86 9.00 15.49
N LYS A 152 -1.33 9.44 16.64
CA LYS A 152 -2.09 9.40 17.91
C LYS A 152 -3.17 10.46 17.99
N ASP A 153 -2.91 11.61 17.39
CA ASP A 153 -3.71 12.82 17.49
C ASP A 153 -4.51 13.14 16.22
N VAL A 154 -4.36 12.36 15.15
CA VAL A 154 -5.14 12.41 13.91
C VAL A 154 -5.62 11.00 13.53
N CYS A 155 -6.68 10.87 12.75
CA CYS A 155 -7.24 9.57 12.40
C CYS A 155 -6.33 8.78 11.45
N ALA A 156 -5.62 7.77 11.98
CA ALA A 156 -4.69 6.93 11.21
C ALA A 156 -5.33 6.30 9.95
N TYR A 157 -6.58 5.83 10.05
CA TYR A 157 -7.31 5.25 8.92
C TYR A 157 -7.49 6.27 7.77
N GLN A 158 -7.93 7.48 8.10
CA GLN A 158 -8.13 8.54 7.11
C GLN A 158 -6.78 9.00 6.54
N ILE A 159 -5.74 9.14 7.36
CA ILE A 159 -4.38 9.42 6.87
C ILE A 159 -3.93 8.36 5.86
N SER A 160 -4.09 7.06 6.15
CA SER A 160 -3.77 5.98 5.21
C SER A 160 -4.56 6.08 3.90
N LEU A 161 -5.88 6.31 3.98
CA LEU A 161 -6.73 6.49 2.80
C LEU A 161 -6.25 7.66 1.93
N TYR A 162 -5.95 8.82 2.51
CA TYR A 162 -5.47 9.97 1.74
C TYR A 162 -4.09 9.74 1.13
N MET A 163 -3.20 8.99 1.80
CA MET A 163 -1.90 8.61 1.23
C MET A 163 -2.06 7.74 -0.04
N THR A 164 -3.12 6.92 -0.14
CA THR A 164 -3.35 6.08 -1.34
C THR A 164 -3.44 6.89 -2.64
N ARG A 165 -3.91 8.14 -2.57
CA ARG A 165 -4.02 9.05 -3.73
C ARG A 165 -2.68 9.26 -4.43
N LYS A 166 -1.57 9.28 -3.67
CA LYS A 166 -0.20 9.46 -4.19
C LYS A 166 0.67 8.20 -4.12
N ALA A 167 0.12 7.07 -3.70
CA ALA A 167 0.84 5.81 -3.63
C ALA A 167 1.01 5.17 -5.01
N ASP A 168 2.14 4.53 -5.22
CA ASP A 168 2.45 3.70 -6.39
C ASP A 168 2.12 2.22 -6.09
N LEU A 169 2.26 1.82 -4.83
CA LEU A 169 1.92 0.50 -4.31
C LEU A 169 0.92 0.61 -3.15
N ILE A 170 -0.25 0.02 -3.30
CA ILE A 170 -1.21 -0.17 -2.22
C ILE A 170 -1.23 -1.65 -1.86
N VAL A 171 -0.94 -1.97 -0.60
CA VAL A 171 -1.02 -3.32 -0.06
C VAL A 171 -2.28 -3.40 0.79
N ALA A 172 -3.16 -4.34 0.48
CA ALA A 172 -4.45 -4.47 1.18
C ALA A 172 -4.88 -5.92 1.27
N ASP A 173 -5.88 -6.17 2.12
CA ASP A 173 -6.56 -7.46 2.14
C ASP A 173 -7.68 -7.53 1.08
N TYR A 174 -8.23 -8.73 0.87
CA TYR A 174 -9.35 -8.94 -0.06
C TYR A 174 -10.63 -8.21 0.35
N PHE A 175 -10.82 -7.93 1.64
CA PHE A 175 -12.04 -7.29 2.14
C PHE A 175 -12.19 -5.88 1.56
N HIS A 176 -11.09 -5.14 1.41
CA HIS A 176 -11.11 -3.78 0.87
C HIS A 176 -11.56 -3.68 -0.60
N ILE A 177 -11.57 -4.78 -1.34
CA ILE A 177 -11.86 -4.80 -2.78
C ILE A 177 -13.10 -5.61 -3.11
N PHE A 178 -13.29 -6.74 -2.43
CA PHE A 178 -14.33 -7.71 -2.79
C PHE A 178 -15.51 -7.72 -1.82
N HIS A 179 -15.47 -6.98 -0.71
CA HIS A 179 -16.65 -6.87 0.15
C HIS A 179 -17.65 -5.88 -0.47
N PRO A 180 -18.90 -6.30 -0.76
CA PRO A 180 -19.93 -5.38 -1.24
C PRO A 180 -20.25 -4.35 -0.14
N ALA A 181 -20.34 -3.08 -0.52
CA ALA A 181 -20.68 -1.97 0.37
C ALA A 181 -22.07 -2.13 1.01
#